data_AF-A0A022R531-F1
#
_entry.id   AF-A0A022R531-F1
#
_cell.length_a   1.000
_cell.length_b   1.000
_cell.length_c   1.000
_cell.angle_alpha   90.00
_cell.angle_beta   90.00
_cell.angle_gamma   90.00
#
_symmetry.space_group_name_H-M   'P 1'
#
loop_
_entity.id
_entity.type
_entity.pdbx_description
1 polymer ?
#
loop_
_entity_poly.entity_id
_entity_poly.type
_entity_poly.pdbx_seq_one_letter_code
_entity_poly.pdbx_strand_id
1 'polypeptide(L)'
;MLKWENTGVSNVAGEISLLAGLILWATTFPRIRRKMFELFFYTHHLYIVFVFFFVLHVGISYSSIMLPGFFLFVIDRFLRFLQSRRSVRLLSARVLPCQTVELNFSKTK
;
A
#
# COMPACT_ATOMS: atom_id res chain seq x y z
N MET A 1 24.31 -11.16 -13.28
CA MET A 1 23.53 -10.39 -12.28
C MET A 1 22.99 -11.25 -11.14
N LEU A 2 22.91 -12.58 -11.28
CA LEU A 2 22.41 -13.53 -10.28
C LEU A 2 23.35 -13.80 -9.07
N LYS A 3 24.01 -12.77 -8.52
CA LYS A 3 24.86 -12.92 -7.33
C LYS A 3 24.07 -12.53 -6.09
N TRP A 4 23.92 -13.48 -5.16
CA TRP A 4 23.45 -13.22 -3.80
C TRP A 4 24.68 -13.08 -2.90
N GLU A 5 25.21 -11.86 -2.84
CA GLU A 5 26.35 -11.56 -1.97
C GLU A 5 25.88 -11.49 -0.51
N ASN A 6 26.65 -12.09 0.41
CA ASN A 6 26.33 -12.09 1.85
C ASN A 6 26.68 -10.75 2.52
N THR A 7 27.50 -9.92 1.87
CA THR A 7 27.93 -8.61 2.37
C THR A 7 27.84 -7.57 1.25
N GLY A 8 27.34 -6.38 1.56
CA GLY A 8 27.18 -5.30 0.58
C GLY A 8 25.84 -5.35 -0.17
N VAL A 9 25.89 -5.12 -1.49
CA VAL A 9 24.69 -4.95 -2.33
C VAL A 9 24.32 -6.25 -3.04
N SER A 10 23.16 -6.83 -2.70
CA SER A 10 22.67 -8.07 -3.33
C SER A 10 21.81 -7.78 -4.56
N ASN A 11 22.32 -8.10 -5.75
CA ASN A 11 21.64 -7.80 -7.01
C ASN A 11 20.33 -8.59 -7.18
N VAL A 12 20.32 -9.86 -6.78
CA VAL A 12 19.11 -10.70 -6.85
C VAL A 12 17.99 -10.15 -5.96
N ALA A 13 18.33 -9.70 -4.74
CA ALA A 13 17.35 -9.02 -3.88
C ALA A 13 16.84 -7.73 -4.54
N GLY A 14 17.74 -6.98 -5.19
CA GLY A 14 17.39 -5.78 -5.96
C GLY A 14 16.43 -6.07 -7.12
N GLU A 15 16.69 -7.12 -7.91
CA GLU A 15 15.82 -7.53 -9.02
C GLU A 15 14.43 -7.94 -8.53
N ILE A 16 14.34 -8.70 -7.43
CA ILE A 16 13.05 -9.08 -6.83
C ILE A 16 12.29 -7.84 -6.34
N SER A 17 12.97 -6.93 -5.65
CA SER A 17 12.39 -5.66 -5.21
C SER A 17 11.92 -4.83 -6.40
N LEU A 18 12.73 -4.71 -7.46
CA LEU A 18 12.38 -3.98 -8.68
C LEU A 18 11.14 -4.56 -9.37
N LEU A 19 11.07 -5.88 -9.54
CA LEU A 19 9.91 -6.55 -10.14
C LEU A 19 8.64 -6.29 -9.33
N ALA A 20 8.71 -6.41 -7.99
CA ALA A 20 7.59 -6.06 -7.12
C ALA A 20 7.19 -4.59 -7.30
N GLY A 21 8.16 -3.67 -7.35
CA GLY A 21 7.95 -2.24 -7.58
C GLY A 21 7.29 -1.92 -8.91
N LEU A 22 7.68 -2.60 -9.99
CA LEU A 22 7.08 -2.44 -11.31
C LEU A 22 5.63 -2.94 -11.33
N ILE A 23 5.33 -4.06 -10.67
CA ILE A 23 3.95 -4.56 -10.55
C ILE A 23 3.09 -3.59 -9.75
N LEU A 24 3.59 -3.10 -8.61
CA LEU A 24 2.93 -2.05 -7.81
C LEU A 24 2.60 -0.84 -8.69
N TRP A 25 3.59 -0.32 -9.39
CA TRP A 25 3.43 0.84 -10.25
C TRP A 25 2.44 0.58 -11.40
N ALA A 26 2.54 -0.56 -12.08
CA ALA A 26 1.65 -0.91 -13.18
C ALA A 26 0.17 -0.89 -12.77
N THR A 27 -0.18 -1.42 -11.60
CA THR A 27 -1.59 -1.42 -11.19
C THR A 27 -2.11 -0.06 -10.73
N THR A 28 -1.24 0.94 -10.49
CA THR A 28 -1.65 2.32 -10.19
C THR A 28 -2.23 3.06 -11.39
N PHE A 29 -2.00 2.59 -12.63
CA PHE A 29 -2.47 3.30 -13.82
C PHE A 29 -3.98 3.57 -13.73
N PRO A 30 -4.44 4.82 -14.01
CA PRO A 30 -5.84 5.19 -13.80
C PRO A 30 -6.86 4.29 -14.50
N ARG A 31 -6.50 3.76 -15.68
CA ARG A 31 -7.34 2.83 -16.44
C ARG A 31 -7.56 1.50 -15.70
N ILE A 32 -6.53 1.00 -15.02
CA ILE A 32 -6.57 -0.25 -14.25
C ILE A 32 -7.25 0.02 -12.91
N ARG A 33 -6.74 0.96 -12.11
CA ARG A 33 -7.25 1.27 -10.76
C ARG A 33 -8.74 1.61 -10.72
N ARG A 34 -9.26 2.35 -11.71
CA ARG A 34 -10.68 2.75 -11.74
C ARG A 34 -11.63 1.65 -12.21
N LYS A 35 -11.15 0.68 -13.00
CA LYS A 35 -11.97 -0.43 -13.53
C LYS A 35 -11.82 -1.71 -12.72
N MET A 36 -10.67 -1.93 -12.11
CA MET A 36 -10.28 -3.14 -11.39
C MET A 36 -9.66 -2.76 -10.05
N PHE A 37 -10.48 -2.17 -9.17
CA PHE A 37 -10.00 -1.66 -7.87
C PHE A 37 -9.42 -2.78 -6.99
N GLU A 38 -10.04 -3.96 -6.98
CA GLU A 38 -9.56 -5.11 -6.20
C GLU A 38 -8.16 -5.56 -6.65
N LEU A 39 -7.94 -5.67 -7.96
CA LEU A 39 -6.62 -6.00 -8.50
C LEU A 39 -5.57 -4.99 -8.04
N PHE A 40 -5.87 -3.69 -8.16
CA PHE A 40 -5.01 -2.63 -7.65
C PHE A 40 -4.74 -2.80 -6.15
N PHE A 41 -5.79 -2.99 -5.36
CA PHE A 41 -5.71 -3.06 -3.90
C PHE A 41 -4.88 -4.27 -3.43
N TYR A 42 -5.16 -5.47 -3.96
CA TYR A 42 -4.45 -6.69 -3.58
C TYR A 42 -3.00 -6.70 -4.06
N THR A 43 -2.74 -6.24 -5.29
CA THR A 43 -1.35 -6.11 -5.78
C THR A 43 -0.57 -5.08 -4.99
N HIS A 44 -1.21 -4.03 -4.48
CA HIS A 44 -0.53 -3.02 -3.67
C HIS A 44 0.07 -3.57 -2.38
N HIS A 45 -0.43 -4.68 -1.85
CA HIS A 45 0.18 -5.36 -0.70
C HIS A 45 1.58 -5.95 -0.98
N LEU A 46 1.99 -6.06 -2.25
CA LEU A 46 3.37 -6.40 -2.62
C LEU A 46 4.40 -5.38 -2.11
N TYR A 47 3.98 -4.22 -1.57
CA TYR A 47 4.88 -3.30 -0.87
C TYR A 47 5.67 -3.99 0.26
N ILE A 48 5.10 -5.03 0.89
CA ILE A 48 5.78 -5.79 1.95
C ILE A 48 6.98 -6.53 1.35
N VAL A 49 6.78 -7.21 0.22
CA VAL A 49 7.84 -7.90 -0.53
C VAL A 49 8.88 -6.90 -1.02
N PHE A 50 8.43 -5.78 -1.59
CA PHE A 50 9.30 -4.70 -2.06
C PHE A 50 10.24 -4.20 -0.96
N VAL A 51 9.70 -3.83 0.21
CA VAL A 51 10.47 -3.28 1.34
C VAL A 51 11.40 -4.34 1.94
N PHE A 52 10.94 -5.58 2.11
CA PHE A 52 11.77 -6.67 2.62
C PHE A 52 13.01 -6.90 1.75
N PHE A 53 12.82 -7.07 0.43
CA PHE A 53 13.92 -7.28 -0.49
C PHE A 53 14.77 -6.03 -0.71
N PHE A 54 14.20 -4.82 -0.57
CA PHE A 54 14.96 -3.58 -0.58
C PHE A 54 15.98 -3.54 0.57
N VAL A 55 15.57 -3.92 1.80
CA VAL A 55 16.48 -3.96 2.95
C VAL A 55 17.62 -4.97 2.74
N LEU A 56 17.30 -6.14 2.17
CA LEU A 56 18.31 -7.14 1.79
C LEU A 56 19.20 -6.69 0.63
N HIS A 57 18.70 -5.82 -0.25
CA HIS A 57 19.46 -5.29 -1.38
C HIS A 57 20.53 -4.30 -0.94
N VAL A 58 20.21 -3.32 -0.08
CA VAL A 58 21.14 -2.21 0.24
C VAL A 58 21.79 -2.32 1.63
N GLY A 59 21.36 -3.27 2.45
CA GLY A 59 21.82 -3.42 3.83
C GLY A 59 21.29 -2.35 4.79
N ILE A 60 21.64 -2.47 6.07
CA ILE A 60 21.08 -1.66 7.16
C ILE A 60 21.41 -0.17 7.04
N SER A 61 22.65 0.17 6.66
CA SER A 61 23.12 1.56 6.62
C SER A 61 22.28 2.42 5.68
N TYR A 62 22.05 1.98 4.44
CA TYR A 62 21.22 2.72 3.49
C TYR A 62 19.72 2.60 3.80
N SER A 63 19.28 1.44 4.31
CA SER A 63 17.88 1.26 4.72
C SER A 63 17.47 2.21 5.85
N SER A 64 18.41 2.59 6.73
CA SER A 64 18.17 3.51 7.85
C SER A 64 17.64 4.89 7.42
N ILE A 65 17.86 5.30 6.17
CA ILE A 65 17.33 6.56 5.63
C ILE A 65 15.81 6.47 5.43
N MET A 66 15.29 5.33 4.99
CA MET A 66 13.87 5.11 4.71
C MET A 66 13.08 4.63 5.95
N LEU A 67 13.72 3.83 6.81
CA LEU A 67 13.06 3.14 7.93
C LEU A 67 12.23 4.06 8.86
N PRO A 68 12.67 5.28 9.23
CA PRO A 68 11.84 6.17 10.05
C PRO A 68 10.50 6.53 9.39
N GLY A 69 10.51 6.82 8.09
CA GLY A 69 9.29 7.12 7.34
C GLY A 69 8.37 5.90 7.21
N PHE A 70 8.96 4.73 6.96
CA PHE A 70 8.20 3.47 6.91
C PHE A 70 7.59 3.10 8.27
N PHE A 71 8.30 3.37 9.36
CA PHE A 71 7.79 3.16 10.72
C PHE A 71 6.56 4.02 11.01
N LEU A 72 6.60 5.31 10.67
CA LEU A 72 5.44 6.21 10.80
C LEU A 72 4.26 5.74 9.95
N PHE A 73 4.52 5.25 8.73
CA PHE A 73 3.50 4.66 7.88
C PHE A 73 2.83 3.44 8.52
N VAL A 74 3.58 2.55 9.17
CA VAL A 74 3.03 1.38 9.86
C VAL A 74 2.16 1.81 11.06
N ILE A 75 2.59 2.81 11.83
CA ILE A 75 1.78 3.36 12.94
C ILE A 75 0.48 3.95 12.41
N ASP A 76 0.52 4.82 11.41
CA ASP A 76 -0.68 5.41 10.80
C ASP A 76 -1.64 4.32 10.28
N ARG A 77 -1.10 3.31 9.61
CA ARG A 77 -1.87 2.14 9.14
C ARG A 77 -2.57 1.42 10.30
N PHE A 78 -1.87 1.19 11.41
CA PHE A 78 -2.42 0.51 12.59
C PHE A 78 -3.52 1.35 13.25
N LEU A 79 -3.30 2.66 13.43
CA LEU A 79 -4.29 3.56 13.98
C LEU A 79 -5.56 3.62 13.12
N ARG A 80 -5.42 3.69 11.79
CA ARG A 80 -6.57 3.63 10.86
C ARG A 80 -7.32 2.32 10.96
N PHE A 81 -6.61 1.20 11.12
CA PHE A 81 -7.24 -0.11 11.32
C PHE A 81 -8.09 -0.12 12.59
N LEU A 82 -7.57 0.41 13.71
CA LEU A 82 -8.32 0.51 14.97
C LEU A 82 -9.54 1.42 14.83
N GLN A 83 -9.39 2.57 14.16
CA GLN A 83 -10.49 3.53 13.94
C GLN A 83 -11.59 2.97 13.01
N SER A 84 -11.20 2.20 11.98
CA SER A 84 -12.12 1.64 10.98
C SER A 84 -13.01 0.50 11.49
N ARG A 85 -12.87 0.08 12.75
CA ARG A 85 -13.70 -0.99 13.35
C ARG A 85 -15.14 -0.55 13.63
N ARG A 86 -15.42 0.75 13.62
CA ARG A 86 -16.77 1.27 13.83
C ARG A 86 -17.57 1.18 12.54
N SER A 87 -18.51 0.25 12.49
CA SER A 87 -19.55 0.21 11.47
C SER A 87 -20.71 1.13 11.87
N VAL A 88 -21.18 1.94 10.92
CA VAL A 88 -22.37 2.78 11.08
C VAL A 88 -23.41 2.34 10.07
N ARG A 89 -24.67 2.27 10.48
CA ARG A 89 -25.76 1.86 9.58
C ARG A 89 -26.10 3.01 8.64
N LEU A 90 -26.12 2.72 7.34
CA LEU A 90 -26.67 3.64 6.33
C LEU A 90 -28.21 3.65 6.43
N LEU A 91 -28.80 4.83 6.54
CA LEU A 91 -30.25 5.06 6.63
C LEU A 91 -30.86 5.41 5.27
N SER A 92 -30.20 6.27 4.48
CA SER A 92 -30.64 6.61 3.13
C SER A 92 -29.45 6.98 2.23
N ALA A 93 -29.64 6.77 0.92
CA ALA A 93 -28.73 7.20 -0.12
C ALA A 93 -29.53 7.86 -1.25
N ARG A 94 -29.16 9.08 -1.66
CA ARG A 94 -29.82 9.82 -2.73
C ARG A 94 -28.80 10.42 -3.70
N VAL A 95 -29.13 10.43 -4.99
CA VAL A 95 -28.40 11.20 -6.00
C VAL A 95 -29.11 12.54 -6.22
N LEU A 96 -28.40 13.64 -6.02
CA LEU A 96 -28.90 14.99 -6.23
C LEU A 96 -28.82 15.39 -7.72
N PRO A 97 -29.61 16.38 -8.18
CA PRO A 97 -29.58 16.83 -9.57
C PRO A 97 -28.20 17.27 -10.08
N CYS A 98 -27.31 17.66 -9.17
CA CYS A 98 -25.91 18.01 -9.46
C CYS A 98 -24.94 16.81 -9.51
N GLN A 99 -25.45 15.57 -9.57
CA GLN A 99 -24.68 14.32 -9.59
C GLN A 99 -23.88 14.01 -8.30
N THR A 100 -24.22 14.69 -7.20
CA THR A 100 -23.66 14.38 -5.86
C THR A 100 -24.45 13.27 -5.18
N VAL A 101 -23.76 12.38 -4.45
CA VAL A 101 -24.39 11.35 -3.62
C VAL A 101 -24.49 11.83 -2.17
N GLU A 102 -25.72 11.92 -1.67
CA GLU A 102 -26.03 12.18 -0.26
C GLU A 102 -26.20 10.84 0.47
N LEU A 103 -25.48 10.66 1.59
CA LEU A 103 -25.55 9.46 2.44
C LEU A 103 -25.91 9.86 3.87
N ASN A 104 -27.03 9.39 4.39
CA ASN A 104 -27.44 9.61 5.77
C ASN A 104 -27.13 8.36 6.61
N PHE A 105 -26.44 8.53 7.74
CA PHE A 105 -26.05 7.42 8.62
C PHE A 105 -26.74 7.53 9.98
N SER A 106 -26.94 6.40 10.65
CA SER A 106 -27.41 6.37 12.03
C SER A 106 -26.34 6.91 12.97
N LYS A 107 -26.71 7.82 13.88
CA LYS A 107 -25.79 8.27 14.94
C LYS A 107 -25.45 7.07 15.84
N THR A 108 -24.16 6.78 16.00
CA THR A 108 -23.70 5.83 17.01
C THR A 108 -24.00 6.42 18.39
N LYS A 109 -24.58 5.63 19.31
CA LYS A 109 -24.70 6.03 20.72
C LYS A 109 -23.31 6.17 21.36
#